data_AF-A0A1S2KB26-F1
#
_entry.id   AF-A0A1S2KB26-F1
#
_cell.length_a   1.000
_cell.length_b   1.000
_cell.length_c   1.000
_cell.angle_alpha   90.00
_cell.angle_beta   90.00
_cell.angle_gamma   90.00
#
_symmetry.space_group_name_H-M   'P 1'
#
loop_
_entity.id
_entity.type
_entity.pdbx_description
1 polymer ?
#
loop_
_entity_poly.entity_id
_entity_poly.type
_entity_poly.pdbx_seq_one_letter_code
_entity_poly.pdbx_strand_id
1 'polypeptide(L)'
;MTPAEELHAVAAFLRELAERATHENRPRWTTGHTLGSRTPVVVDDQEQPSVLIETYAARLEAVNRYVAAMDPAVGTALADWLEAEANRTQRRPPGWRTPDAQALAVARAITQHTPKEAL
;
A
#
# COMPACT_ATOMS: atom_id res chain seq x y z
N MET A 1 15.15 13.19 -11.93
CA MET A 1 13.99 12.28 -11.95
C MET A 1 12.86 12.98 -12.69
N THR A 2 12.36 12.38 -13.77
CA THR A 2 11.17 12.84 -14.47
C THR A 2 9.90 12.43 -13.72
N PRO A 3 8.75 13.09 -13.94
CA PRO A 3 7.51 12.71 -13.28
C PRO A 3 7.09 11.25 -13.56
N ALA A 4 7.36 10.72 -14.75
CA ALA A 4 7.10 9.30 -15.05
C ALA A 4 8.06 8.36 -14.32
N GLU A 5 9.34 8.73 -14.19
CA GLU A 5 10.29 7.98 -13.35
C GLU A 5 9.87 7.97 -11.88
N GLU A 6 9.35 9.09 -11.35
CA GLU A 6 8.81 9.18 -9.99
C GLU A 6 7.66 8.17 -9.79
N LEU A 7 6.70 8.12 -10.72
CA LEU A 7 5.59 7.17 -10.66
C LEU A 7 6.07 5.70 -10.72
N HIS A 8 7.03 5.37 -11.58
CA HIS A 8 7.62 4.02 -11.64
C HIS A 8 8.35 3.65 -10.35
N ALA A 9 9.14 4.57 -9.80
CA ALA A 9 9.87 4.34 -8.56
C ALA A 9 8.92 4.05 -7.39
N VAL A 10 7.83 4.83 -7.28
CA VAL A 10 6.82 4.59 -6.24
C VAL A 10 6.03 3.31 -6.46
N ALA A 11 5.70 2.97 -7.71
CA ALA A 11 5.08 1.69 -8.03
C ALA A 11 5.96 0.50 -7.60
N ALA A 12 7.25 0.54 -7.94
CA ALA A 12 8.20 -0.50 -7.53
C ALA A 12 8.30 -0.62 -6.00
N PHE A 13 8.41 0.53 -5.31
CA PHE A 13 8.45 0.57 -3.85
C PHE A 13 7.17 -0.01 -3.21
N LEU A 14 5.98 0.34 -3.71
CA LEU A 14 4.73 -0.22 -3.20
C LEU A 14 4.64 -1.73 -3.40
N ARG A 15 5.12 -2.26 -4.54
CA ARG A 15 5.17 -3.71 -4.77
C ARG A 15 6.08 -4.41 -3.76
N GLU A 16 7.26 -3.85 -3.52
CA GLU A 16 8.18 -4.41 -2.54
C GLU A 16 7.56 -4.43 -1.13
N LEU A 17 6.90 -3.33 -0.73
CA LEU A 17 6.19 -3.29 0.55
C LEU A 17 5.04 -4.30 0.62
N ALA A 18 4.22 -4.39 -0.43
CA ALA A 18 3.11 -5.34 -0.49
C ALA A 18 3.61 -6.80 -0.46
N GLU A 19 4.70 -7.11 -1.16
CA GLU A 19 5.32 -8.44 -1.13
C GLU A 19 5.82 -8.78 0.27
N ARG A 20 6.55 -7.87 0.93
CA ARG A 20 7.03 -8.08 2.31
C ARG A 20 5.90 -8.20 3.34
N ALA A 21 4.80 -7.48 3.10
CA ALA A 21 3.62 -7.52 3.95
C ALA A 21 2.75 -8.78 3.71
N THR A 22 2.96 -9.49 2.59
CA THR A 22 2.27 -10.73 2.25
C THR A 22 3.05 -11.93 2.80
N HIS A 23 2.43 -12.67 3.72
CA HIS A 23 2.99 -13.93 4.20
C HIS A 23 2.19 -15.12 3.62
N GLU A 24 2.88 -16.20 3.23
CA GLU A 24 2.25 -17.43 2.68
C GLU A 24 1.26 -17.22 1.51
N ASN A 25 1.50 -16.21 0.65
CA ASN A 25 0.58 -15.83 -0.43
C ASN A 25 -0.83 -15.44 0.04
N ARG A 26 -0.96 -14.88 1.25
CA ARG A 26 -2.21 -14.34 1.80
C ARG A 26 -2.17 -12.81 1.76
N PRO A 27 -2.59 -12.19 0.63
CA PRO A 27 -2.42 -10.74 0.43
C PRO A 27 -3.55 -9.91 1.04
N ARG A 28 -4.48 -10.55 1.76
CA ARG A 28 -5.65 -9.89 2.33
C ARG A 28 -5.56 -9.89 3.83
N TRP A 29 -6.01 -8.79 4.40
CA TRP A 29 -6.14 -8.65 5.84
C TRP A 29 -7.60 -8.49 6.23
N THR A 30 -7.92 -8.90 7.45
CA THR A 30 -9.27 -8.82 8.00
C THR A 30 -9.24 -8.44 9.46
N THR A 31 -10.27 -7.73 9.91
CA THR A 31 -10.43 -7.38 11.32
C THR A 31 -10.91 -8.59 12.11
N GLY A 32 -10.30 -8.87 13.25
CA GLY A 32 -10.66 -9.97 14.13
C GLY A 32 -10.40 -9.64 15.59
N HIS A 33 -10.30 -10.69 16.40
CA HIS A 33 -9.94 -10.59 17.81
C HIS A 33 -8.98 -11.71 18.20
N THR A 34 -8.09 -11.45 19.15
CA THR A 34 -7.26 -12.51 19.74
C THR A 34 -8.11 -13.57 20.44
N LEU A 35 -7.69 -14.84 20.33
CA LEU A 35 -8.27 -15.92 21.11
C LEU A 35 -7.92 -15.71 22.59
N GLY A 36 -8.93 -15.52 23.44
CA GLY A 36 -8.76 -15.28 24.87
C GLY A 36 -9.11 -13.85 25.29
N SER A 37 -8.19 -12.90 25.13
CA SER A 37 -8.40 -11.51 25.58
C SER A 37 -9.46 -10.75 24.77
N ARG A 38 -9.83 -11.26 23.59
CA ARG A 38 -10.78 -10.63 22.66
C ARG A 38 -10.34 -9.22 22.22
N THR A 39 -9.04 -8.95 22.27
CA THR A 39 -8.47 -7.67 21.82
C THR A 39 -8.68 -7.54 20.32
N PRO A 40 -9.24 -6.42 19.81
CA PRO A 40 -9.41 -6.21 18.37
C PRO A 40 -8.05 -6.13 17.66
N VAL A 41 -7.88 -6.92 16.61
CA VAL A 41 -6.65 -7.02 15.82
C VAL A 41 -6.95 -7.01 14.32
N VAL A 42 -5.91 -6.90 13.50
CA VAL A 42 -5.96 -7.21 12.07
C VAL A 42 -5.07 -8.42 11.81
N VAL A 43 -5.58 -9.39 11.05
CA VAL A 43 -4.89 -10.66 10.74
C VAL A 43 -5.01 -10.98 9.26
N ASP A 44 -4.10 -11.80 8.74
CA ASP A 44 -4.18 -12.35 7.38
C ASP A 44 -5.17 -13.52 7.26
N ASP A 45 -5.32 -14.30 8.33
CA ASP A 45 -6.28 -15.40 8.44
C ASP A 45 -6.82 -15.49 9.88
N GLN A 46 -8.12 -15.76 10.03
CA GLN A 46 -8.78 -15.78 11.35
C GLN A 46 -8.59 -17.11 12.10
N GLU A 47 -8.43 -18.22 11.38
CA GLU A 47 -8.34 -19.55 11.98
C GLU A 47 -6.88 -19.92 12.25
N GLN A 48 -5.98 -19.52 11.36
CA GLN A 48 -4.55 -19.82 11.39
C GLN A 48 -3.74 -18.56 11.05
N PRO A 49 -3.71 -17.55 11.94
CA PRO A 49 -3.03 -16.29 11.68
C PRO A 49 -1.52 -16.50 11.53
N SER A 50 -0.95 -15.98 10.44
CA SER A 50 0.50 -15.91 10.24
C SER A 50 1.03 -14.47 10.36
N VAL A 51 0.14 -13.49 10.23
CA VAL A 51 0.37 -12.08 10.50
C VAL A 51 -0.65 -11.61 11.53
N LEU A 52 -0.19 -10.87 12.55
CA LEU A 52 -1.03 -10.25 13.55
C LEU A 52 -0.59 -8.80 13.76
N ILE A 53 -1.53 -7.87 13.60
CA ILE A 53 -1.32 -6.44 13.76
C ILE A 53 -2.16 -5.97 14.95
N GLU A 54 -1.47 -5.60 16.03
CA GLU A 54 -2.06 -4.90 17.17
C GLU A 54 -1.98 -3.39 16.95
N THR A 55 -3.13 -2.72 17.03
CA THR A 55 -3.20 -1.28 16.86
C THR A 55 -3.41 -0.62 18.22
N TYR A 56 -2.67 0.46 18.49
CA TYR A 56 -2.90 1.31 19.65
C TYR A 56 -3.49 2.65 19.21
N ALA A 57 -4.81 2.77 19.29
CA ALA A 57 -5.52 3.98 18.89
C ALA A 57 -6.79 4.19 19.71
N ALA A 58 -7.15 5.45 19.98
CA ALA A 58 -8.40 5.80 20.66
C ALA A 58 -9.66 5.35 19.88
N ARG A 59 -9.55 5.15 18.57
CA ARG A 59 -10.63 4.69 17.68
C ARG A 59 -10.29 3.34 17.04
N LEU A 60 -9.90 2.38 17.88
CA LEU A 60 -9.31 1.10 17.48
C LEU A 60 -10.05 0.40 16.32
N GLU A 61 -11.35 0.18 16.44
CA GLU A 61 -12.14 -0.50 15.41
C GLU A 61 -12.16 0.23 14.06
N ALA A 62 -12.17 1.56 14.09
CA ALA A 62 -12.12 2.35 12.87
C ALA A 62 -10.75 2.26 12.20
N VAL A 63 -9.66 2.28 13.00
CA VAL A 63 -8.30 2.14 12.47
C VAL A 63 -8.06 0.73 11.93
N ASN A 64 -8.48 -0.32 12.65
CA ASN A 64 -8.35 -1.70 12.18
C ASN A 64 -9.09 -1.93 10.86
N ARG A 65 -10.31 -1.37 10.70
CA ARG A 65 -11.03 -1.44 9.42
C ARG A 65 -10.30 -0.71 8.29
N TYR A 66 -9.71 0.43 8.58
CA TYR A 66 -8.90 1.16 7.59
C TYR A 66 -7.67 0.35 7.16
N VAL A 67 -6.93 -0.22 8.13
CA VAL A 67 -5.74 -1.06 7.84
C VAL A 67 -6.13 -2.29 7.02
N ALA A 68 -7.20 -3.00 7.42
CA ALA A 68 -7.70 -4.15 6.66
C ALA A 68 -8.14 -3.79 5.23
N ALA A 69 -8.65 -2.58 5.02
CA ALA A 69 -9.01 -2.09 3.68
C ALA A 69 -7.80 -1.64 2.85
N MET A 70 -6.64 -1.41 3.46
CA MET A 70 -5.39 -1.01 2.81
C MET A 70 -4.38 -2.16 2.81
N ASP A 71 -4.88 -3.38 2.62
CA ASP A 71 -4.10 -4.61 2.62
C ASP A 71 -3.06 -4.68 1.47
N PRO A 72 -2.15 -5.68 1.48
CA PRO A 72 -1.15 -5.85 0.43
C PRO A 72 -1.72 -5.94 -0.99
N ALA A 73 -2.92 -6.50 -1.16
CA ALA A 73 -3.58 -6.56 -2.46
C ALA A 73 -3.94 -5.17 -2.97
N VAL A 74 -4.41 -4.26 -2.10
CA VAL A 74 -4.66 -2.86 -2.45
C VAL A 74 -3.36 -2.13 -2.78
N GLY A 75 -2.29 -2.35 -2.01
CA GLY A 75 -0.97 -1.79 -2.32
C GLY A 75 -0.44 -2.21 -3.69
N THR A 76 -0.62 -3.49 -4.05
CA THR A 76 -0.26 -4.04 -5.36
C THR A 76 -1.08 -3.41 -6.49
N ALA A 77 -2.41 -3.33 -6.32
CA ALA A 77 -3.29 -2.72 -7.32
C ALA A 77 -2.96 -1.24 -7.54
N LEU A 78 -2.61 -0.52 -6.47
CA LEU A 78 -2.19 0.88 -6.56
C LEU A 78 -0.87 1.04 -7.31
N ALA A 79 0.09 0.14 -7.07
CA ALA A 79 1.34 0.12 -7.82
C ALA A 79 1.12 -0.10 -9.32
N ASP A 80 0.26 -1.06 -9.69
CA ASP A 80 -0.10 -1.33 -11.09
C ASP A 80 -0.73 -0.11 -11.76
N TRP A 81 -1.60 0.60 -11.04
CA TRP A 81 -2.20 1.83 -11.53
C TRP A 81 -1.16 2.94 -11.77
N LEU A 82 -0.24 3.15 -10.82
CA LEU A 82 0.83 4.16 -10.95
C LEU A 82 1.76 3.84 -12.13
N GLU A 83 2.15 2.57 -12.30
CA GLU A 83 2.95 2.15 -13.45
C GLU A 83 2.20 2.35 -14.77
N ALA A 84 0.91 2.04 -14.82
CA ALA A 84 0.09 2.28 -16.00
C ALA A 84 0.03 3.78 -16.37
N GLU A 85 -0.05 4.68 -15.38
CA GLU A 85 -0.01 6.12 -15.62
C GLU A 85 1.37 6.60 -16.09
N ALA A 86 2.44 6.08 -15.51
CA ALA A 86 3.81 6.36 -15.93
C ALA A 86 4.03 5.98 -17.41
N ASN A 87 3.62 4.77 -17.77
CA ASN A 87 3.67 4.25 -19.14
C ASN A 87 2.82 5.09 -20.11
N ARG A 88 1.61 5.49 -19.71
CA ARG A 88 0.76 6.38 -20.51
C ARG A 88 1.42 7.73 -20.75
N THR A 89 2.09 8.29 -19.74
CA THR A 89 2.82 9.56 -19.85
C THR A 89 4.00 9.45 -20.82
N GLN A 90 4.80 8.38 -20.72
CA GLN A 90 5.99 8.20 -21.57
C GLN A 90 5.63 8.01 -23.06
N ARG A 91 4.51 7.35 -23.34
CA ARG A 91 4.00 7.14 -24.71
C ARG A 91 3.52 8.42 -25.39
N ARG A 92 3.30 9.52 -24.65
CA ARG A 92 2.90 10.81 -25.24
C ARG A 92 4.08 11.48 -25.95
N PRO A 93 3.82 12.30 -26.98
CA PRO A 93 4.84 13.15 -27.59
C PRO A 93 5.51 14.06 -26.55
N PRO A 94 6.79 14.44 -26.69
CA PRO A 94 7.55 15.16 -25.66
C PRO A 94 6.86 16.39 -25.07
N GLY A 95 6.17 17.19 -25.89
CA GLY A 95 5.43 18.39 -25.44
C GLY A 95 4.13 18.11 -24.66
N TRP A 96 3.73 16.85 -24.53
CA TRP A 96 2.47 16.40 -23.92
C TRP A 96 2.70 15.40 -22.77
N ARG A 97 3.96 15.23 -22.33
CA ARG A 97 4.36 14.30 -21.25
C ARG A 97 4.10 14.88 -19.86
N THR A 98 2.89 15.37 -19.64
CA THR A 98 2.42 15.75 -18.31
C THR A 98 1.63 14.57 -17.73
N PRO A 99 2.09 13.95 -16.63
CA PRO A 99 1.30 12.91 -15.97
C PRO A 99 0.03 13.49 -15.37
N ASP A 100 -0.92 12.61 -15.08
CA ASP A 100 -2.06 12.97 -14.25
C ASP A 100 -1.62 13.56 -12.90
N ALA A 101 -2.20 14.71 -12.54
CA ALA A 101 -1.82 15.44 -11.33
C ALA A 101 -2.19 14.67 -10.05
N GLN A 102 -3.25 13.86 -10.08
CA GLN A 102 -3.67 13.04 -8.93
C GLN A 102 -2.73 11.86 -8.75
N ALA A 103 -2.27 11.23 -9.84
CA ALA A 103 -1.25 10.18 -9.74
C ALA A 103 0.04 10.68 -9.09
N LEU A 104 0.51 11.88 -9.46
CA LEU A 104 1.66 12.49 -8.79
C LEU A 104 1.38 12.84 -7.32
N ALA A 105 0.19 13.36 -7.00
CA ALA A 105 -0.17 13.66 -5.63
C ALA A 105 -0.18 12.40 -4.75
N VAL A 106 -0.74 11.29 -5.24
CA VAL A 106 -0.73 10.00 -4.57
C VAL A 106 0.70 9.48 -4.39
N ALA A 107 1.51 9.50 -5.45
CA ALA A 107 2.91 9.05 -5.38
C ALA A 107 3.72 9.83 -4.33
N ARG A 108 3.48 11.13 -4.22
CA ARG A 108 4.14 11.99 -3.23
C ARG A 108 3.63 11.74 -1.82
N ALA A 109 2.34 11.51 -1.64
CA ALA A 109 1.78 11.15 -0.35
C ALA A 109 2.41 9.84 0.18
N ILE A 110 2.63 8.86 -0.69
CA ILE A 110 3.28 7.59 -0.34
C ILE A 110 4.73 7.82 0.13
N THR A 111 5.50 8.60 -0.62
CA THR A 111 6.93 8.83 -0.33
C THR A 111 7.19 9.74 0.86
N GLN A 112 6.26 10.64 1.20
CA GLN A 112 6.36 11.48 2.40
C GLN A 112 6.30 10.68 3.71
N HIS A 113 5.78 9.45 3.66
CA HIS A 113 5.66 8.57 4.82
C HIS A 113 6.72 7.45 4.85
N THR A 114 7.68 7.47 3.91
CA THR A 114 8.82 6.55 3.94
C THR A 114 9.82 7.01 5.02
N PRO A 115 10.16 6.17 6.01
CA PRO A 115 11.21 6.52 6.97
C PRO A 115 12.53 6.78 6.23
N LYS A 116 13.27 7.81 6.66
CA LYS A 116 14.54 8.26 6.05
C LYS A 116 15.63 7.17 5.90
N GLU A 117 15.45 6.02 6.53
CA GLU A 117 16.44 4.93 6.59
C GLU A 117 16.27 3.88 5.47
N ALA A 118 15.27 4.01 4.60
CA ALA A 118 14.97 3.05 3.52
C ALA A 118 15.45 3.48 2.11
N LEU A 119 16.34 4.48 2.01
CA LEU A 119 16.93 4.97 0.75
C LEU A 119 18.46 4.94 0.79
#